data_AF-A0A101GZR6-F1
#
_entry.id   AF-A0A101GZR6-F1
#
_cell.length_a   1.000
_cell.length_b   1.000
_cell.length_c   1.000
_cell.angle_alpha   90.00
_cell.angle_beta   90.00
_cell.angle_gamma   90.00
#
_symmetry.space_group_name_H-M   'P 1'
#
loop_
_entity.id
_entity.type
_entity.pdbx_description
1 polymer ?
#
loop_
_entity_poly.entity_id
_entity_poly.type
_entity_poly.pdbx_seq_one_letter_code
_entity_poly.pdbx_strand_id
1 'polypeptide(L)'
;MEQMEARIESKEGFSKIGEKTFLLGSVRNATEETKLKFERFVYNLENRDNPIRVHLPNRDTVQTNTGLQICTQNEAAIADPDAPVIVIFYDETSQGSHFDIGATLANGKEVFVAEYISEEGWFADLLREWEENGLPAEKDPEDIIVDDNMVFLIADVDENTPQKEISRIQNYVDRLEENGLKVYWPYMYGPKDATKLEEALEYRKVMRMAGSVQVFYTPTNKTFFFLGLGFGCKKPLTVVRNVEYGPGKSYPRMIDEWQEATRI
;
A
#
# COMPACT_ATOMS: atom_id res chain seq x y z
N MET A 1 -29.09 5.23 6.78
CA MET A 1 -27.86 4.67 7.40
C MET A 1 -28.00 3.18 7.68
N GLU A 2 -29.06 2.70 8.32
CA GLU A 2 -29.36 1.23 8.40
C GLU A 2 -29.34 0.55 7.01
N GLN A 3 -29.80 1.25 5.98
CA GLN A 3 -29.74 0.78 4.58
C GLN A 3 -28.31 0.57 4.05
N MET A 4 -27.32 1.34 4.53
CA MET A 4 -25.94 1.23 4.10
C MET A 4 -25.28 -0.01 4.71
N GLU A 5 -25.53 -0.25 6.00
CA GLU A 5 -25.02 -1.41 6.73
C GLU A 5 -25.59 -2.69 6.16
N ALA A 6 -26.91 -2.78 6.02
CA ALA A 6 -27.56 -3.92 5.37
C ALA A 6 -27.04 -4.15 3.95
N ARG A 7 -26.73 -3.08 3.20
CA ARG A 7 -26.12 -3.18 1.88
C ARG A 7 -24.71 -3.77 1.94
N ILE A 8 -23.85 -3.30 2.85
CA ILE A 8 -22.47 -3.80 2.99
C ILE A 8 -22.47 -5.25 3.46
N GLU A 9 -23.29 -5.60 4.44
CA GLU A 9 -23.40 -6.98 4.94
C GLU A 9 -23.97 -7.95 3.90
N SER A 10 -24.85 -7.45 3.01
CA SER A 10 -25.37 -8.24 1.89
C SER A 10 -24.39 -8.40 0.73
N LYS A 11 -23.27 -7.65 0.74
CA LYS A 11 -22.28 -7.70 -0.34
C LYS A 11 -21.55 -9.05 -0.30
N GLU A 12 -21.35 -9.63 -1.48
CA GLU A 12 -20.54 -10.83 -1.62
C GLU A 12 -19.13 -10.60 -1.05
N GLY A 13 -18.60 -11.61 -0.36
CA GLY A 13 -17.29 -11.52 0.29
C GLY A 13 -17.30 -11.00 1.73
N PHE A 14 -18.39 -10.38 2.22
CA PHE A 14 -18.45 -9.88 3.61
C PHE A 14 -18.21 -10.99 4.65
N SER A 15 -18.70 -12.21 4.40
CA SER A 15 -18.47 -13.36 5.28
C SER A 15 -17.00 -13.81 5.34
N LYS A 16 -16.15 -13.39 4.40
CA LYS A 16 -14.72 -13.70 4.37
C LYS A 16 -13.92 -12.87 5.37
N ILE A 17 -14.47 -11.77 5.90
CA ILE A 17 -13.74 -10.84 6.78
C ILE A 17 -13.09 -11.54 7.98
N GLY A 18 -13.74 -12.59 8.51
CA GLY A 18 -13.27 -13.32 9.68
C GLY A 18 -13.61 -12.62 10.99
N GLU A 19 -12.88 -12.96 12.06
CA GLU A 19 -13.13 -12.44 13.42
C GLU A 19 -12.33 -11.16 13.72
N LYS A 20 -11.36 -10.80 12.87
CA LYS A 20 -10.56 -9.59 13.00
C LYS A 20 -10.30 -8.99 11.63
N THR A 21 -10.17 -7.67 11.57
CA THR A 21 -9.79 -6.97 10.34
C THR A 21 -9.05 -5.67 10.66
N PHE A 22 -8.30 -5.15 9.69
CA PHE A 22 -7.80 -3.79 9.68
C PHE A 22 -8.71 -2.93 8.81
N LEU A 23 -9.11 -1.76 9.31
CA LEU A 23 -9.92 -0.82 8.54
C LEU A 23 -9.04 0.26 7.92
N LEU A 24 -9.03 0.29 6.59
CA LEU A 24 -8.31 1.25 5.79
C LEU A 24 -9.28 2.35 5.32
N GLY A 25 -8.96 3.61 5.60
CA GLY A 25 -9.76 4.75 5.14
C GLY A 25 -9.08 6.10 5.39
N SER A 26 -9.53 7.11 4.65
CA SER A 26 -9.04 8.49 4.83
C SER A 26 -9.52 9.06 6.16
N VAL A 27 -8.59 9.38 7.08
CA VAL A 27 -8.93 10.07 8.34
C VAL A 27 -8.60 11.56 8.26
N ARG A 28 -7.49 11.89 7.58
CA ARG A 28 -7.03 13.27 7.44
C ARG A 28 -7.87 13.95 6.37
N ASN A 29 -8.43 15.10 6.69
CA ASN A 29 -9.32 15.89 5.82
C ASN A 29 -10.67 15.23 5.51
N ALA A 30 -10.95 14.05 6.07
CA ALA A 30 -12.29 13.47 6.00
C ALA A 30 -13.30 14.39 6.68
N THR A 31 -14.48 14.52 6.09
CA THR A 31 -15.59 15.25 6.69
C THR A 31 -16.02 14.59 8.00
N GLU A 32 -16.61 15.35 8.92
CA GLU A 32 -17.17 14.77 10.15
C GLU A 32 -18.24 13.70 9.84
N GLU A 33 -18.97 13.85 8.74
CA GLU A 33 -19.90 12.82 8.26
C GLU A 33 -19.16 11.52 7.90
N THR A 34 -18.06 11.59 7.14
CA THR A 34 -17.23 10.43 6.80
C THR A 34 -16.65 9.76 8.04
N LYS A 35 -16.15 10.53 9.01
CA LYS A 35 -15.62 9.98 10.27
C LYS A 35 -16.70 9.26 11.07
N LEU A 36 -17.88 9.88 11.22
CA LEU A 36 -19.02 9.27 11.91
C LEU A 36 -19.50 7.99 11.19
N LYS A 37 -19.43 7.95 9.86
CA LYS A 37 -19.71 6.73 9.09
C LYS A 37 -18.72 5.61 9.44
N PHE A 38 -17.42 5.90 9.51
CA PHE A 38 -16.41 4.91 9.91
C PHE A 38 -16.62 4.41 11.33
N GLU A 39 -16.78 5.32 12.29
CA GLU A 39 -16.98 4.96 13.70
C GLU A 39 -18.24 4.12 13.90
N ARG A 40 -19.33 4.47 13.21
CA ARG A 40 -20.56 3.68 13.26
C ARG A 40 -20.38 2.30 12.61
N PHE A 41 -19.73 2.25 11.44
CA PHE A 41 -19.45 0.97 10.78
C PHE A 41 -18.64 0.04 11.69
N VAL A 42 -17.57 0.57 12.30
CA VAL A 42 -16.76 -0.17 13.29
C VAL A 42 -17.60 -0.60 14.48
N TYR A 43 -18.39 0.30 15.06
CA TYR A 43 -19.27 -0.02 16.18
C TYR A 43 -20.21 -1.19 15.86
N ASN A 44 -20.83 -1.21 14.69
CA ASN A 44 -21.75 -2.27 14.31
C ASN A 44 -21.03 -3.61 14.11
N LEU A 45 -19.85 -3.60 13.47
CA LEU A 45 -19.02 -4.80 13.34
C LEU A 45 -18.63 -5.38 14.71
N GLU A 46 -18.32 -4.52 15.67
CA GLU A 46 -17.87 -4.92 17.02
C GLU A 46 -19.03 -5.31 17.96
N ASN A 47 -20.29 -4.90 17.70
CA ASN A 47 -21.44 -5.10 18.60
C ASN A 47 -22.54 -6.05 18.07
N ARG A 48 -22.30 -6.73 16.96
CA ARG A 48 -23.18 -7.79 16.43
C ARG A 48 -23.05 -9.10 17.21
N ASP A 49 -23.93 -10.06 16.95
CA ASP A 49 -23.93 -11.39 17.61
C ASP A 49 -22.60 -12.16 17.43
N ASN A 50 -21.95 -12.01 16.27
CA ASN A 50 -20.61 -12.55 15.98
C ASN A 50 -19.63 -11.38 15.74
N PRO A 51 -19.08 -10.79 16.82
CA PRO A 51 -18.35 -9.53 16.73
C PRO A 51 -17.04 -9.70 15.95
N ILE A 52 -16.77 -8.73 15.07
CA ILE A 52 -15.51 -8.61 14.34
C ILE A 52 -14.67 -7.54 15.04
N ARG A 53 -13.47 -7.92 15.49
CA ARG A 53 -12.51 -6.98 16.08
C ARG A 53 -11.89 -6.13 14.98
N VAL A 54 -12.06 -4.81 15.05
CA VAL A 54 -11.51 -3.91 14.04
C VAL A 54 -10.29 -3.21 14.58
N HIS A 55 -9.18 -3.19 13.83
CA HIS A 55 -8.09 -2.23 14.06
C HIS A 55 -8.37 -0.97 13.25
N LEU A 56 -8.69 0.12 13.93
CA LEU A 56 -8.98 1.43 13.36
C LEU A 56 -7.79 2.37 13.64
N PRO A 57 -6.96 2.73 12.63
CA PRO A 57 -5.69 3.42 12.86
C PRO A 57 -5.75 4.69 13.71
N ASN A 58 -6.77 5.53 13.55
CA ASN A 58 -6.91 6.76 14.36
C ASN A 58 -7.24 6.50 15.83
N ARG A 59 -7.76 5.32 16.16
CA ARG A 59 -8.07 4.86 17.52
C ARG A 59 -6.92 4.03 18.10
N ASP A 60 -6.44 3.07 17.31
CA ASP A 60 -5.63 1.94 17.80
C ASP A 60 -4.13 2.09 17.52
N THR A 61 -3.74 3.00 16.61
CA THR A 61 -2.33 3.35 16.36
C THR A 61 -1.96 4.63 17.10
N VAL A 62 -0.81 4.66 17.77
CA VAL A 62 -0.37 5.83 18.55
C VAL A 62 -0.09 7.03 17.64
N GLN A 63 -1.08 7.91 17.48
CA GLN A 63 -1.05 9.06 16.58
C GLN A 63 -0.12 10.20 17.04
N THR A 64 0.73 10.01 18.03
CA THR A 64 1.78 10.98 18.39
C THR A 64 3.18 10.52 17.96
N ASN A 65 3.32 9.29 17.48
CA ASN A 65 4.59 8.70 17.04
C ASN A 65 5.12 9.30 15.72
N THR A 66 6.37 8.97 15.37
CA THR A 66 6.95 9.35 14.07
C THR A 66 6.22 8.65 12.91
N GLY A 67 6.48 9.09 11.68
CA GLY A 67 5.88 8.47 10.50
C GLY A 67 6.23 6.98 10.40
N LEU A 68 7.51 6.64 10.59
CA LEU A 68 7.97 5.25 10.52
C LEU A 68 7.31 4.36 11.58
N GLN A 69 7.23 4.84 12.82
CA GLN A 69 6.61 4.10 13.92
C GLN A 69 5.10 3.88 13.72
N ILE A 70 4.40 4.82 13.08
CA ILE A 70 2.99 4.68 12.72
C ILE A 70 2.83 3.64 11.62
N CYS A 71 3.61 3.75 10.54
CA CYS A 71 3.60 2.76 9.45
C CYS A 71 3.95 1.36 9.96
N THR A 72 4.88 1.24 10.91
CA THR A 72 5.25 -0.05 11.54
C THR A 72 4.08 -0.65 12.33
N GLN A 73 3.37 0.15 13.12
CA GLN A 73 2.19 -0.33 13.87
C GLN A 73 1.04 -0.74 12.94
N ASN A 74 0.77 0.06 11.91
CA ASN A 74 -0.26 -0.25 10.93
C ASN A 74 0.08 -1.53 10.16
N GLU A 75 1.32 -1.65 9.70
CA GLU A 75 1.76 -2.83 8.96
C GLU A 75 1.70 -4.09 9.83
N ALA A 76 2.05 -4.01 11.12
CA ALA A 76 1.89 -5.15 12.04
C ALA A 76 0.42 -5.58 12.19
N ALA A 77 -0.52 -4.63 12.21
CA ALA A 77 -1.95 -4.93 12.24
C ALA A 77 -2.47 -5.47 10.90
N ILE A 78 -1.94 -4.99 9.76
CA ILE A 78 -2.23 -5.51 8.43
C ILE A 78 -1.66 -6.93 8.26
N ALA A 79 -0.48 -7.22 8.77
CA ALA A 79 0.18 -8.52 8.65
C ALA A 79 -0.43 -9.61 9.55
N ASP A 80 -1.26 -9.22 10.52
CA ASP A 80 -1.84 -10.12 11.52
C ASP A 80 -2.58 -11.31 10.85
N PRO A 81 -2.18 -12.57 11.11
CA PRO A 81 -2.82 -13.73 10.49
C PRO A 81 -4.30 -13.88 10.83
N ASP A 82 -4.76 -13.35 11.96
CA ASP A 82 -6.17 -13.37 12.36
C ASP A 82 -7.03 -12.35 11.57
N ALA A 83 -6.38 -11.45 10.84
CA ALA A 83 -7.01 -10.50 9.90
C ALA A 83 -6.75 -10.94 8.44
N PRO A 84 -7.50 -11.93 7.91
CA PRO A 84 -7.28 -12.46 6.56
C PRO A 84 -7.72 -11.51 5.45
N VAL A 85 -8.71 -10.65 5.74
CA VAL A 85 -9.26 -9.67 4.80
C VAL A 85 -9.15 -8.28 5.42
N ILE A 86 -8.68 -7.32 4.62
CA ILE A 86 -8.63 -5.91 4.98
C ILE A 86 -9.87 -5.20 4.43
N VAL A 87 -10.59 -4.49 5.31
CA VAL A 87 -11.77 -3.72 4.90
C VAL A 87 -11.33 -2.33 4.45
N ILE A 88 -11.81 -1.88 3.30
CA ILE A 88 -11.38 -0.64 2.65
C ILE A 88 -12.57 0.30 2.43
N PHE A 89 -12.44 1.53 2.92
CA PHE A 89 -13.21 2.68 2.46
C PHE A 89 -12.30 3.50 1.56
N TYR A 90 -12.42 3.28 0.25
CA TYR A 90 -11.45 3.77 -0.72
C TYR A 90 -11.72 5.24 -1.06
N ASP A 91 -10.66 6.06 -0.95
CA ASP A 91 -10.63 7.48 -1.29
C ASP A 91 -9.33 7.75 -2.05
N GLU A 92 -9.45 8.20 -3.30
CA GLU A 92 -8.30 8.43 -4.17
C GLU A 92 -7.37 9.55 -3.65
N THR A 93 -7.85 10.42 -2.77
CA THR A 93 -7.05 11.54 -2.24
C THR A 93 -6.18 11.14 -1.05
N SER A 94 -6.40 9.95 -0.48
CA SER A 94 -5.72 9.49 0.72
C SER A 94 -4.39 8.80 0.40
N GLN A 95 -3.29 9.56 0.44
CA GLN A 95 -1.93 9.01 0.30
C GLN A 95 -1.64 7.89 1.33
N GLY A 96 -2.18 8.04 2.54
CA GLY A 96 -2.16 7.02 3.60
C GLY A 96 -2.74 5.70 3.17
N SER A 97 -3.96 5.76 2.61
CA SER A 97 -4.67 4.59 2.10
C SER A 97 -3.86 3.87 1.02
N HIS A 98 -3.25 4.59 0.08
CA HIS A 98 -2.46 3.97 -0.99
C HIS A 98 -1.22 3.24 -0.47
N PHE A 99 -0.54 3.80 0.54
CA PHE A 99 0.54 3.11 1.23
C PHE A 99 0.04 1.82 1.89
N ASP A 100 -1.04 1.89 2.66
CA ASP A 100 -1.59 0.72 3.36
C ASP A 100 -2.13 -0.34 2.37
N ILE A 101 -2.66 0.05 1.20
CA ILE A 101 -3.03 -0.86 0.09
C ILE A 101 -1.79 -1.61 -0.41
N GLY A 102 -0.66 -0.92 -0.61
CA GLY A 102 0.60 -1.56 -0.99
C GLY A 102 1.10 -2.56 0.05
N ALA A 103 1.03 -2.20 1.34
CA ALA A 103 1.41 -3.08 2.44
C ALA A 103 0.47 -4.29 2.59
N THR A 104 -0.83 -4.09 2.34
CA THR A 104 -1.85 -5.14 2.30
C THR A 104 -1.51 -6.16 1.20
N LEU A 105 -1.15 -5.67 0.01
CA LEU A 105 -0.78 -6.52 -1.10
C LEU A 105 0.52 -7.28 -0.81
N ALA A 106 1.54 -6.61 -0.25
CA ALA A 106 2.79 -7.25 0.16
C ALA A 106 2.54 -8.47 1.06
N ASN A 107 1.68 -8.29 2.06
CA ASN A 107 1.30 -9.30 3.05
C ASN A 107 0.33 -10.37 2.54
N GLY A 108 -0.04 -10.34 1.25
CA GLY A 108 -0.89 -11.36 0.64
C GLY A 108 -2.29 -11.42 1.26
N LYS A 109 -2.80 -10.27 1.74
CA LYS A 109 -4.13 -10.18 2.34
C LYS A 109 -5.19 -10.04 1.28
N GLU A 110 -6.37 -10.59 1.52
CA GLU A 110 -7.54 -10.31 0.70
C GLU A 110 -8.11 -8.94 1.03
N VAL A 111 -8.94 -8.39 0.14
CA VAL A 111 -9.59 -7.09 0.36
C VAL A 111 -11.11 -7.19 0.26
N PHE A 112 -11.78 -6.36 1.04
CA PHE A 112 -13.22 -6.12 0.93
C PHE A 112 -13.47 -4.62 0.93
N VAL A 113 -13.97 -4.08 -0.18
CA VAL A 113 -14.23 -2.64 -0.32
C VAL A 113 -15.65 -2.34 0.16
N ALA A 114 -15.76 -1.85 1.38
CA ALA A 114 -17.05 -1.48 1.97
C ALA A 114 -17.69 -0.29 1.24
N GLU A 115 -16.89 0.67 0.80
CA GLU A 115 -17.36 1.86 0.09
C GLU A 115 -16.28 2.45 -0.82
N TYR A 116 -16.69 2.90 -2.02
CA TYR A 116 -15.89 3.73 -2.91
C TYR A 116 -16.33 5.18 -2.73
N ILE A 117 -15.49 6.00 -2.08
CA ILE A 117 -15.69 7.46 -1.99
C ILE A 117 -15.31 8.11 -3.32
N SER A 118 -14.31 7.54 -4.00
CA SER A 118 -13.98 7.82 -5.40
C SER A 118 -14.12 6.53 -6.22
N GLU A 119 -14.83 6.59 -7.35
CA GLU A 119 -15.09 5.41 -8.20
C GLU A 119 -14.14 5.29 -9.40
N GLU A 120 -13.28 6.27 -9.62
CA GLU A 120 -12.42 6.33 -10.81
C GLU A 120 -10.94 6.13 -10.46
N GLY A 121 -10.15 5.87 -11.51
CA GLY A 121 -8.70 5.80 -11.43
C GLY A 121 -8.14 4.39 -11.24
N TRP A 122 -6.82 4.28 -11.47
CA TRP A 122 -6.08 3.01 -11.50
C TRP A 122 -6.29 2.15 -10.24
N PHE A 123 -6.39 2.77 -9.07
CA PHE A 123 -6.56 2.05 -7.80
C PHE A 123 -8.00 1.59 -7.55
N ALA A 124 -9.00 2.31 -8.05
CA ALA A 124 -10.39 1.83 -7.98
C ALA A 124 -10.53 0.55 -8.81
N ASP A 125 -9.94 0.53 -10.01
CA ASP A 125 -9.95 -0.65 -10.89
C ASP A 125 -9.15 -1.81 -10.27
N LEU A 126 -7.96 -1.55 -9.73
CA LEU A 126 -7.19 -2.55 -8.97
C LEU A 126 -8.04 -3.18 -7.86
N LEU A 127 -8.70 -2.37 -7.04
CA LEU A 127 -9.46 -2.86 -5.88
C LEU A 127 -10.69 -3.67 -6.30
N ARG A 128 -11.37 -3.30 -7.39
CA ARG A 128 -12.47 -4.10 -7.94
C ARG A 128 -11.99 -5.46 -8.41
N GLU A 129 -10.94 -5.46 -9.23
CA GLU A 129 -10.35 -6.69 -9.75
C GLU A 129 -9.84 -7.58 -8.62
N TRP A 130 -9.22 -6.99 -7.59
CA TRP A 130 -8.71 -7.72 -6.43
C TRP A 130 -9.83 -8.32 -5.58
N GLU A 131 -10.87 -7.56 -5.28
CA GLU A 131 -12.02 -8.07 -4.52
C GLU A 131 -12.76 -9.19 -5.26
N GLU A 132 -12.91 -9.06 -6.59
CA GLU A 132 -13.60 -10.05 -7.44
C GLU A 132 -12.79 -11.33 -7.60
N ASN A 133 -11.49 -11.23 -7.90
CA ASN A 133 -10.67 -12.37 -8.28
C ASN A 133 -9.87 -12.96 -7.11
N GLY A 134 -9.73 -12.22 -6.01
CA GLY A 134 -8.83 -12.52 -4.91
C GLY A 134 -7.36 -12.50 -5.33
N LEU A 135 -6.48 -12.97 -4.43
CA LEU A 135 -5.10 -13.24 -4.78
C LEU A 135 -4.93 -14.66 -5.31
N PRO A 136 -4.01 -14.89 -6.27
CA PRO A 136 -3.64 -16.25 -6.63
C PRO A 136 -3.06 -16.97 -5.41
N ALA A 137 -3.39 -18.25 -5.25
CA ALA A 137 -2.79 -19.08 -4.21
C ALA A 137 -1.26 -19.01 -4.33
N GLU A 138 -0.60 -18.53 -3.28
CA GLU A 138 0.86 -18.48 -3.27
C GLU A 138 1.41 -19.89 -3.26
N LYS A 139 2.42 -20.14 -4.10
CA LYS A 139 3.38 -21.19 -3.81
C LYS A 139 4.17 -20.76 -2.57
N ASP A 140 4.60 -21.73 -1.76
CA ASP A 140 5.19 -21.48 -0.45
C ASP A 140 6.18 -20.29 -0.48
N PRO A 141 6.12 -19.36 0.49
CA PRO A 141 7.01 -18.20 0.54
C PRO A 141 8.51 -18.52 0.44
N GLU A 142 8.88 -19.76 0.77
CA GLU A 142 10.23 -20.32 0.71
C GLU A 142 10.79 -20.42 -0.73
N ASP A 143 9.94 -20.39 -1.76
CA ASP A 143 10.36 -20.49 -3.16
C ASP A 143 10.92 -19.18 -3.75
N ILE A 144 10.83 -18.07 -3.02
CA ILE A 144 11.32 -16.78 -3.52
C ILE A 144 12.80 -16.60 -3.18
N ILE A 145 13.63 -16.74 -4.22
CA ILE A 145 15.04 -16.43 -4.16
C ILE A 145 15.20 -14.91 -4.26
N VAL A 146 15.70 -14.30 -3.18
CA VAL A 146 16.10 -12.89 -3.18
C VAL A 146 17.39 -12.75 -3.98
N ASP A 147 17.42 -11.81 -4.92
CA ASP A 147 18.61 -11.42 -5.67
C ASP A 147 19.16 -10.11 -5.09
N ASP A 148 20.25 -10.20 -4.33
CA ASP A 148 20.91 -9.05 -3.69
C ASP A 148 21.41 -8.01 -4.71
N ASN A 149 21.59 -8.40 -5.97
CA ASN A 149 21.97 -7.48 -7.04
C ASN A 149 20.76 -6.84 -7.72
N MET A 150 19.53 -7.19 -7.32
CA MET A 150 18.32 -6.63 -7.91
C MET A 150 17.77 -5.46 -7.08
N VAL A 151 17.50 -4.36 -7.77
CA VAL A 151 16.92 -3.13 -7.23
C VAL A 151 15.52 -2.94 -7.80
N PHE A 152 14.53 -2.74 -6.93
CA PHE A 152 13.24 -2.18 -7.34
C PHE A 152 13.31 -0.65 -7.25
N LEU A 153 13.19 0.03 -8.40
CA LEU A 153 13.26 1.48 -8.48
C LEU A 153 11.86 2.11 -8.43
N ILE A 154 11.58 2.82 -7.34
CA ILE A 154 10.39 3.65 -7.18
C ILE A 154 10.70 5.04 -7.76
N ALA A 155 10.27 5.27 -8.99
CA ALA A 155 10.32 6.57 -9.64
C ALA A 155 9.11 6.70 -10.56
N ASP A 156 8.08 7.42 -10.11
CA ASP A 156 6.85 7.56 -10.86
C ASP A 156 7.05 8.49 -12.05
N VAL A 157 6.60 8.05 -13.22
CA VAL A 157 6.68 8.76 -14.49
C VAL A 157 5.37 8.57 -15.22
N ASP A 158 4.82 9.69 -15.67
CA ASP A 158 3.60 9.82 -16.45
C ASP A 158 3.85 10.61 -17.75
N GLU A 159 2.81 10.81 -18.55
CA GLU A 159 2.87 11.57 -19.79
C GLU A 159 3.24 13.05 -19.60
N ASN A 160 3.12 13.57 -18.39
CA ASN A 160 3.41 14.97 -18.04
C ASN A 160 4.81 15.15 -17.44
N THR A 161 5.53 14.05 -17.19
CA THR A 161 6.84 14.09 -16.57
C THR A 161 7.85 14.70 -17.53
N PRO A 162 8.58 15.77 -17.12
CA PRO A 162 9.53 16.42 -18.02
C PRO A 162 10.61 15.46 -18.52
N GLN A 163 10.91 15.51 -19.82
CA GLN A 163 11.94 14.65 -20.43
C GLN A 163 13.30 14.70 -19.71
N LYS A 164 13.66 15.87 -19.15
CA LYS A 164 14.88 16.03 -18.35
C LYS A 164 14.88 15.17 -17.08
N GLU A 165 13.73 15.01 -16.43
CA GLU A 165 13.60 14.14 -15.26
C GLU A 165 13.67 12.67 -15.67
N ILE A 166 13.00 12.27 -16.75
CA ILE A 166 13.09 10.91 -17.31
C ILE A 166 14.55 10.57 -17.62
N SER A 167 15.27 11.44 -18.34
CA SER A 167 16.69 11.24 -18.64
C SER A 167 17.57 11.18 -17.39
N ARG A 168 17.23 11.92 -16.33
CA ARG A 168 17.95 11.85 -15.05
C ARG A 168 17.77 10.49 -14.39
N ILE A 169 16.55 9.96 -14.37
CA ILE A 169 16.24 8.63 -13.82
C ILE A 169 16.93 7.56 -14.68
N GLN A 170 16.84 7.64 -16.01
CA GLN A 170 17.53 6.71 -16.92
C GLN A 170 19.04 6.69 -16.69
N ASN A 171 19.69 7.86 -16.61
CA ASN A 171 21.13 7.93 -16.31
C ASN A 171 21.47 7.32 -14.93
N TYR A 172 20.53 7.29 -13.99
CA TYR A 172 20.73 6.62 -12.71
C TYR A 172 20.64 5.10 -12.85
N VAL A 173 19.62 4.62 -13.58
CA VAL A 173 19.46 3.20 -13.94
C VAL A 173 20.72 2.68 -14.64
N ASP A 174 21.15 3.36 -15.71
CA ASP A 174 22.32 2.98 -16.50
C ASP A 174 23.57 2.82 -15.60
N ARG A 175 23.79 3.75 -14.66
CA ARG A 175 24.91 3.65 -13.72
C ARG A 175 24.79 2.46 -12.76
N LEU A 176 23.60 2.13 -12.26
CA LEU A 176 23.43 0.95 -11.40
C LEU A 176 23.74 -0.32 -12.20
N GLU A 177 23.27 -0.40 -13.45
CA GLU A 177 23.51 -1.53 -14.34
C GLU A 177 24.98 -1.67 -14.75
N GLU A 178 25.68 -0.56 -15.02
CA GLU A 178 27.14 -0.52 -15.24
C GLU A 178 27.93 -1.06 -14.04
N ASN A 179 27.38 -0.95 -12.82
CA ASN A 179 27.96 -1.50 -11.59
C ASN A 179 27.50 -2.94 -11.29
N GLY A 180 26.81 -3.61 -12.23
CA GLY A 180 26.41 -5.01 -12.13
C GLY A 180 25.08 -5.26 -11.43
N LEU A 181 24.32 -4.23 -11.09
CA LEU A 181 22.98 -4.38 -10.52
C LEU A 181 21.93 -4.59 -11.63
N LYS A 182 20.86 -5.32 -11.30
CA LYS A 182 19.66 -5.43 -12.13
C LYS A 182 18.62 -4.45 -11.63
N VAL A 183 18.11 -3.57 -12.48
CA VAL A 183 17.12 -2.57 -12.04
C VAL A 183 15.75 -2.90 -12.63
N TYR A 184 14.76 -3.10 -11.76
CA TYR A 184 13.37 -3.12 -12.17
C TYR A 184 12.74 -1.76 -11.90
N TRP A 185 12.54 -1.00 -12.96
CA TRP A 185 11.79 0.25 -12.96
C TRP A 185 10.44 0.05 -13.64
N PRO A 186 9.29 0.12 -12.94
CA PRO A 186 7.96 -0.17 -13.50
C PRO A 186 7.62 0.61 -14.78
N TYR A 187 8.12 1.83 -14.94
CA TYR A 187 7.92 2.61 -16.17
C TYR A 187 8.51 1.93 -17.42
N MET A 188 9.66 1.27 -17.28
CA MET A 188 10.37 0.62 -18.39
C MET A 188 9.99 -0.84 -18.57
N TYR A 189 9.81 -1.57 -17.46
CA TYR A 189 9.67 -3.03 -17.43
C TYR A 189 8.33 -3.52 -16.90
N GLY A 190 7.40 -2.61 -16.60
CA GLY A 190 6.03 -2.96 -16.23
C GLY A 190 5.35 -3.76 -17.34
N PRO A 191 4.45 -4.70 -16.98
CA PRO A 191 3.72 -5.45 -17.98
C PRO A 191 2.84 -4.51 -18.81
N LYS A 192 2.81 -4.74 -20.12
CA LYS A 192 1.96 -4.03 -21.06
C LYS A 192 0.69 -4.84 -21.27
N ASP A 193 -0.44 -4.15 -21.41
CA ASP A 193 -1.76 -4.76 -21.69
C ASP A 193 -2.27 -5.71 -20.59
N ALA A 194 -1.71 -5.64 -19.38
CA ALA A 194 -2.16 -6.39 -18.21
C ALA A 194 -3.32 -5.68 -17.48
N THR A 195 -4.12 -6.44 -16.74
CA THR A 195 -5.11 -5.85 -15.82
C THR A 195 -4.41 -5.14 -14.65
N LYS A 196 -5.14 -4.35 -13.86
CA LYS A 196 -4.51 -3.61 -12.74
C LYS A 196 -4.03 -4.53 -11.64
N LEU A 197 -4.78 -5.59 -11.37
CA LEU A 197 -4.36 -6.66 -10.47
C LEU A 197 -3.15 -7.42 -11.00
N GLU A 198 -3.11 -7.78 -12.29
CA GLU A 198 -1.95 -8.46 -12.89
C GLU A 198 -0.68 -7.59 -12.82
N GLU A 199 -0.78 -6.30 -13.14
CA GLU A 199 0.29 -5.32 -12.95
C GLU A 199 0.79 -5.32 -11.50
N ALA A 200 -0.12 -5.19 -10.53
CA ALA A 200 0.18 -5.13 -9.11
C ALA A 200 0.84 -6.42 -8.58
N LEU A 201 0.38 -7.58 -9.04
CA LEU A 201 0.93 -8.89 -8.68
C LEU A 201 2.35 -9.08 -9.24
N GLU A 202 2.63 -8.65 -10.47
CA GLU A 202 3.99 -8.67 -11.00
C GLU A 202 4.91 -7.74 -10.21
N TYR A 203 4.46 -6.52 -9.87
CA TYR A 203 5.23 -5.63 -9.02
C TYR A 203 5.52 -6.23 -7.65
N ARG A 204 4.54 -6.88 -7.02
CA ARG A 204 4.71 -7.57 -5.74
C ARG A 204 5.76 -8.68 -5.85
N LYS A 205 5.67 -9.52 -6.88
CA LYS A 205 6.62 -10.60 -7.14
C LYS A 205 8.04 -10.07 -7.30
N VAL A 206 8.22 -9.08 -8.17
CA VAL A 206 9.53 -8.43 -8.40
C VAL A 206 10.05 -7.76 -7.11
N MET A 207 9.19 -7.06 -6.37
CA MET A 207 9.55 -6.46 -5.08
C MET A 207 10.06 -7.51 -4.10
N ARG A 208 9.40 -8.68 -3.99
CA ARG A 208 9.83 -9.79 -3.11
C ARG A 208 11.18 -10.36 -3.54
N MET A 209 11.49 -10.41 -4.84
CA MET A 209 12.78 -10.87 -5.36
C MET A 209 13.90 -9.84 -5.19
N ALA A 210 13.60 -8.54 -5.23
CA ALA A 210 14.62 -7.50 -5.13
C ALA A 210 15.35 -7.54 -3.78
N GLY A 211 16.67 -7.39 -3.79
CA GLY A 211 17.48 -7.25 -2.57
C GLY A 211 17.27 -5.89 -1.90
N SER A 212 16.94 -4.85 -2.68
CA SER A 212 16.70 -3.51 -2.13
C SER A 212 15.70 -2.69 -2.95
N VAL A 213 15.20 -1.62 -2.32
CA VAL A 213 14.35 -0.60 -2.95
C VAL A 213 15.11 0.71 -2.99
N GLN A 214 14.99 1.42 -4.10
CA GLN A 214 15.55 2.76 -4.23
C GLN A 214 14.47 3.73 -4.70
N VAL A 215 14.47 4.96 -4.19
CA VAL A 215 13.36 5.90 -4.43
C VAL A 215 13.82 7.27 -4.92
N PHE A 216 13.20 7.71 -6.03
CA PHE A 216 13.08 9.10 -6.42
C PHE A 216 11.70 9.59 -5.98
N TYR A 217 11.62 10.19 -4.80
CA TYR A 217 10.34 10.48 -4.20
C TYR A 217 9.57 11.56 -4.97
N THR A 218 8.35 11.20 -5.38
CA THR A 218 7.29 12.11 -5.84
C THR A 218 6.01 11.80 -5.06
N PRO A 219 5.23 12.81 -4.64
CA PRO A 219 4.07 12.60 -3.77
C PRO A 219 2.83 12.12 -4.56
N THR A 220 2.97 11.04 -5.34
CA THR A 220 1.89 10.43 -6.11
C THR A 220 1.36 9.17 -5.41
N ASN A 221 0.08 8.84 -5.63
CA ASN A 221 -0.54 7.62 -5.08
C ASN A 221 0.22 6.35 -5.48
N LYS A 222 0.73 6.29 -6.71
CA LYS A 222 1.54 5.16 -7.20
C LYS A 222 2.86 5.03 -6.43
N THR A 223 3.50 6.15 -6.10
CA THR A 223 4.70 6.15 -5.23
C THR A 223 4.37 5.65 -3.83
N PHE A 224 3.26 6.11 -3.22
CA PHE A 224 2.84 5.62 -1.90
C PHE A 224 2.55 4.12 -1.90
N PHE A 225 1.85 3.63 -2.92
CA PHE A 225 1.61 2.21 -3.10
C PHE A 225 2.90 1.40 -3.16
N PHE A 226 3.87 1.81 -3.99
CA PHE A 226 5.16 1.10 -4.07
C PHE A 226 5.97 1.19 -2.77
N LEU A 227 5.92 2.32 -2.06
CA LEU A 227 6.54 2.44 -0.75
C LEU A 227 5.90 1.48 0.25
N GLY A 228 4.57 1.38 0.27
CA GLY A 228 3.84 0.42 1.10
C GLY A 228 4.18 -1.03 0.76
N LEU A 229 4.27 -1.34 -0.55
CA LEU A 229 4.66 -2.65 -1.06
C LEU A 229 6.08 -3.03 -0.61
N GLY A 230 7.05 -2.12 -0.75
CA GLY A 230 8.42 -2.33 -0.28
C GLY A 230 8.51 -2.46 1.24
N PHE A 231 7.71 -1.68 1.97
CA PHE A 231 7.66 -1.68 3.43
C PHE A 231 7.11 -3.00 3.98
N GLY A 232 5.99 -3.48 3.44
CA GLY A 232 5.43 -4.79 3.79
C GLY A 232 6.34 -5.95 3.41
N CYS A 233 7.06 -5.84 2.29
CA CYS A 233 8.10 -6.80 1.89
C CYS A 233 9.41 -6.68 2.70
N LYS A 234 9.48 -5.80 3.71
CA LYS A 234 10.64 -5.59 4.59
C LYS A 234 11.93 -5.26 3.85
N LYS A 235 11.83 -4.53 2.74
CA LYS A 235 13.00 -4.22 1.91
C LYS A 235 13.83 -3.08 2.49
N PRO A 236 15.18 -3.16 2.42
CA PRO A 236 16.01 -2.01 2.74
C PRO A 236 15.79 -0.91 1.71
N LEU A 237 15.75 0.34 2.17
CA LEU A 237 15.44 1.50 1.33
C LEU A 237 16.67 2.40 1.16
N THR A 238 16.96 2.79 -0.07
CA THR A 238 17.88 3.91 -0.36
C THR A 238 17.13 5.07 -0.99
N VAL A 239 17.31 6.26 -0.41
CA VAL A 239 16.73 7.51 -0.88
C VAL A 239 17.67 8.15 -1.89
N VAL A 240 17.31 8.09 -3.17
CA VAL A 240 18.10 8.69 -4.25
C VAL A 240 17.77 10.17 -4.39
N ARG A 241 16.48 10.51 -4.24
CA ARG A 241 15.99 11.88 -4.21
C ARG A 241 14.81 11.97 -3.25
N ASN A 242 14.84 13.00 -2.41
CA ASN A 242 13.73 13.37 -1.54
C ASN A 242 13.31 14.83 -1.82
N VAL A 243 12.20 15.26 -1.22
CA VAL A 243 11.79 16.68 -1.16
C VAL A 243 12.05 17.24 0.22
N GLU A 244 12.25 18.54 0.33
CA GLU A 244 12.36 19.20 1.64
C GLU A 244 11.06 19.07 2.43
N TYR A 245 11.18 18.94 3.76
CA TYR A 245 10.03 18.84 4.64
C TYR A 245 10.24 19.61 5.94
N GLY A 246 9.13 20.18 6.42
CA GLY A 246 9.11 20.91 7.68
C GLY A 246 9.04 20.02 8.93
N PRO A 247 8.89 20.63 10.11
CA PRO A 247 8.66 19.90 11.34
C PRO A 247 7.34 19.11 11.28
N GLY A 248 7.27 18.00 12.01
CA GLY A 248 6.07 17.14 12.10
C GLY A 248 6.10 15.95 11.14
N LYS A 249 4.95 15.27 11.05
CA LYS A 249 4.80 14.03 10.29
C LYS A 249 4.71 14.31 8.80
N SER A 250 5.59 13.68 8.02
CA SER A 250 5.52 13.70 6.56
C SER A 250 6.09 12.39 6.01
N TYR A 251 5.63 11.99 4.83
CA TYR A 251 6.21 10.85 4.12
C TYR A 251 7.68 11.04 3.76
N PRO A 252 8.13 12.21 3.27
CA PRO A 252 9.55 12.49 3.07
C PRO A 252 10.41 12.19 4.29
N ARG A 253 9.95 12.59 5.50
CA ARG A 253 10.63 12.26 6.76
C ARG A 253 10.62 10.77 7.04
N MET A 254 9.47 10.10 6.90
CA MET A 254 9.34 8.66 7.14
C MET A 254 10.30 7.86 6.26
N ILE A 255 10.47 8.28 5.00
CA ILE A 255 11.38 7.65 4.03
C ILE A 255 12.84 7.77 4.47
N ASP A 256 13.27 8.93 4.97
CA ASP A 256 14.63 9.11 5.51
C ASP A 256 14.82 8.27 6.80
N GLU A 257 13.81 8.25 7.69
CA GLU A 257 13.79 7.39 8.89
C GLU A 257 13.91 5.90 8.53
N TRP A 258 13.19 5.45 7.50
CA TRP A 258 13.21 4.06 7.03
C TRP A 258 14.57 3.68 6.44
N GLN A 259 15.16 4.54 5.60
CA GLN A 259 16.51 4.31 5.09
C GLN A 259 17.51 4.13 6.26
N GLU A 260 17.48 5.02 7.26
CA GLU A 260 18.40 4.91 8.39
C GLU A 260 18.19 3.61 9.18
N ALA A 261 16.94 3.20 9.38
CA ALA A 261 16.60 1.97 10.10
C ALA A 261 17.05 0.69 9.36
N THR A 262 17.36 0.74 8.06
CA THR A 262 17.67 -0.42 7.22
C THR A 262 19.13 -0.51 6.78
N ARG A 263 20.01 0.39 7.26
CA ARG A 263 21.46 0.40 6.97
C ARG A 263 22.28 -0.66 7.74
N ILE A 264 21.63 -1.68 8.31
CA ILE A 264 22.26 -2.67 9.20
C ILE A 264 23.02 -3.72 8.40
#